data_AF-A0A1N6D027-F1
#
_entry.id   AF-A0A1N6D027-F1
#
_cell.length_a   1.000
_cell.length_b   1.000
_cell.length_c   1.000
_cell.angle_alpha   90.00
_cell.angle_beta   90.00
_cell.angle_gamma   90.00
#
_symmetry.space_group_name_H-M   'P 1'
#
loop_
_entity.id
_entity.type
_entity.pdbx_description
1 polymer ?
#
loop_
_entity_poly.entity_id
_entity_poly.type
_entity_poly.pdbx_seq_one_letter_code
_entity_poly.pdbx_strand_id
1 'polypeptide(L)'
;MTSTEALITEARRYCMEHYHYWATRYSKERTGQDYPTYSYSDNDYDLFPRYNILAAMLGEIETLVGKSFPSLTDCRTSLIQIGRSANSSLTDRKDNLIESAAIQQERDKFIQFIDTATPEILEKTVPLPYRRRLEDAEKSDVYQVLLERWNYDGGYWDPIDNLSPVEIVYLAKAAITSADLQAITGFISSQAAHLLETTEEGIITEISSGDFHLDCYETVFCDRNYEWLVYVSHESTVTFAGEALLGFVKHLFAGRENLLYP
;
A
#
# COMPACT_ATOMS: atom_id res chain seq x y z
N MET A 1 -19.00 -13.79 -3.05
CA MET A 1 -18.89 -12.47 -2.43
C MET A 1 -20.23 -12.13 -1.78
N THR A 2 -20.23 -11.79 -0.50
CA THR A 2 -21.42 -11.33 0.23
C THR A 2 -21.75 -9.88 -0.12
N SER A 3 -22.95 -9.39 0.19
CA SER A 3 -23.31 -7.99 -0.05
C SER A 3 -22.43 -7.01 0.74
N THR A 4 -21.93 -7.40 1.91
CA THR A 4 -21.01 -6.58 2.72
C THR A 4 -19.62 -6.53 2.10
N GLU A 5 -19.10 -7.66 1.61
CA GLU A 5 -17.85 -7.70 0.84
C GLU A 5 -17.95 -6.88 -0.46
N ALA A 6 -19.10 -6.95 -1.14
CA ALA A 6 -19.38 -6.15 -2.33
C ALA A 6 -19.37 -4.66 -2.01
N LEU A 7 -20.04 -4.23 -0.92
CA LEU A 7 -20.07 -2.82 -0.51
C LEU A 7 -18.68 -2.29 -0.13
N ILE A 8 -17.88 -3.08 0.59
CA ILE A 8 -16.48 -2.73 0.89
C ILE A 8 -15.66 -2.63 -0.41
N THR A 9 -15.87 -3.55 -1.36
CA THR A 9 -15.19 -3.54 -2.66
C THR A 9 -15.54 -2.29 -3.48
N GLU A 10 -16.81 -1.89 -3.52
CA GLU A 10 -17.26 -0.65 -4.17
C GLU A 10 -16.70 0.60 -3.46
N ALA A 11 -16.64 0.60 -2.13
CA ALA A 11 -16.03 1.69 -1.37
C ALA A 11 -14.55 1.87 -1.71
N ARG A 12 -13.78 0.77 -1.76
CA ARG A 12 -12.37 0.77 -2.19
C ARG A 12 -12.24 1.29 -3.62
N ARG A 13 -13.05 0.77 -4.54
CA ARG A 13 -13.07 1.17 -5.96
C ARG A 13 -13.33 2.66 -6.12
N TYR A 14 -14.34 3.20 -5.42
CA TYR A 14 -14.62 4.62 -5.41
C TYR A 14 -13.38 5.43 -5.02
N CYS A 15 -12.72 5.08 -3.91
CA CYS A 15 -11.55 5.80 -3.44
C CYS A 15 -10.40 5.73 -4.44
N MET A 16 -10.11 4.56 -5.00
CA MET A 16 -9.05 4.37 -6.00
C MET A 16 -9.30 5.19 -7.27
N GLU A 17 -10.50 5.10 -7.85
CA GLU A 17 -10.83 5.79 -9.09
C GLU A 17 -10.83 7.31 -8.93
N HIS A 18 -11.43 7.82 -7.84
CA HIS A 18 -11.46 9.25 -7.56
C HIS A 18 -10.08 9.78 -7.16
N TYR A 19 -9.26 8.98 -6.46
CA TYR A 19 -7.87 9.32 -6.18
C TYR A 19 -7.12 9.56 -7.49
N HIS A 20 -7.18 8.59 -8.40
CA HIS A 20 -6.50 8.69 -9.70
C HIS A 20 -7.00 9.88 -10.52
N TYR A 21 -8.31 10.15 -10.52
CA TYR A 21 -8.89 11.32 -11.17
C TYR A 21 -8.29 12.62 -10.63
N TRP A 22 -8.35 12.84 -9.31
CA TRP A 22 -7.88 14.08 -8.69
C TRP A 22 -6.36 14.24 -8.76
N ALA A 23 -5.59 13.16 -8.57
CA ALA A 23 -4.13 13.19 -8.69
C ALA A 23 -3.69 13.51 -10.14
N THR A 24 -4.35 12.93 -11.14
CA THR A 24 -4.10 13.22 -12.56
C THR A 24 -4.48 14.65 -12.92
N ARG A 25 -5.57 15.17 -12.32
CA ARG A 25 -6.01 16.54 -12.55
C ARG A 25 -5.02 17.53 -11.94
N TYR A 26 -4.62 17.30 -10.69
CA TYR A 26 -3.60 18.09 -10.01
C TYR A 26 -2.29 18.15 -10.80
N SER A 27 -1.77 17.01 -11.27
CA SER A 27 -0.50 17.01 -12.03
C SER A 27 -0.55 17.83 -13.33
N LYS A 28 -1.73 18.02 -13.92
CA LYS A 28 -1.94 18.81 -15.15
C LYS A 28 -2.29 20.27 -14.90
N GLU A 29 -3.08 20.54 -13.87
CA GLU A 29 -3.65 21.86 -13.57
C GLU A 29 -2.88 22.61 -12.47
N ARG A 30 -1.84 22.00 -11.91
CA ARG A 30 -1.02 22.64 -10.89
C ARG A 30 -0.39 23.92 -11.43
N THR A 31 -0.59 25.03 -10.71
CA THR A 31 -0.10 26.37 -11.12
C THR A 31 0.78 27.05 -10.07
N GLY A 32 0.96 26.42 -8.90
CA GLY A 32 1.93 26.81 -7.89
C GLY A 32 3.37 26.82 -8.41
N GLN A 33 4.24 27.54 -7.71
CA GLN A 33 5.66 27.66 -8.08
C GLN A 33 6.49 26.64 -7.31
N ASP A 34 7.45 26.00 -7.97
CA ASP A 34 8.43 25.12 -7.31
C ASP A 34 9.70 25.85 -6.89
N TYR A 35 10.11 26.88 -7.63
CA TYR A 35 11.35 27.63 -7.43
C TYR A 35 11.17 29.11 -7.79
N PRO A 36 11.78 30.07 -7.06
CA PRO A 36 12.64 29.90 -5.88
C PRO A 36 11.89 29.67 -4.57
N THR A 37 10.58 29.88 -4.56
CA THR A 37 9.72 29.69 -3.39
C THR A 37 8.63 28.70 -3.73
N TYR A 38 8.59 27.59 -2.99
CA TYR A 38 7.51 26.63 -3.09
C TYR A 38 6.19 27.27 -2.64
N SER A 39 5.18 27.28 -3.52
CA SER A 39 3.87 27.85 -3.20
C SER A 39 2.75 27.08 -3.87
N TYR A 40 1.58 27.09 -3.24
CA TYR A 40 0.33 26.59 -3.78
C TYR A 40 -0.60 27.75 -4.10
N SER A 41 -1.24 27.66 -5.26
CA SER A 41 -2.38 28.50 -5.63
C SER A 41 -3.67 28.03 -4.97
N ASP A 42 -4.70 28.87 -5.00
CA ASP A 42 -6.06 28.47 -4.60
C ASP A 42 -6.57 27.25 -5.38
N ASN A 43 -6.22 27.14 -6.67
CA ASN A 43 -6.56 25.98 -7.48
C ASN A 43 -5.86 24.70 -6.98
N ASP A 44 -4.60 24.81 -6.56
CA ASP A 44 -3.86 23.66 -6.01
C ASP A 44 -4.52 23.17 -4.71
N TYR A 45 -4.88 24.09 -3.82
CA TYR A 45 -5.61 23.80 -2.58
C TYR A 45 -7.01 23.21 -2.81
N ASP A 46 -7.62 23.40 -3.98
CA ASP A 46 -8.88 22.71 -4.32
C ASP A 46 -8.66 21.30 -4.87
N LEU A 47 -7.45 20.94 -5.29
CA LEU A 47 -7.18 19.68 -5.99
C LEU A 47 -6.48 18.66 -5.09
N PHE A 48 -5.30 18.97 -4.55
CA PHE A 48 -4.50 17.95 -3.85
C PHE A 48 -5.14 17.40 -2.57
N PRO A 49 -5.89 18.19 -1.78
CA PRO A 49 -6.48 17.66 -0.56
C PRO A 49 -7.52 16.56 -0.83
N ARG A 50 -8.14 16.57 -2.02
CA ARG A 50 -9.16 15.60 -2.40
C ARG A 50 -8.59 14.19 -2.55
N TYR A 51 -7.50 14.03 -3.29
CA TYR A 51 -6.88 12.70 -3.39
C TYR A 51 -6.23 12.29 -2.07
N ASN A 52 -5.72 13.23 -1.26
CA ASN A 52 -5.17 12.90 0.06
C ASN A 52 -6.24 12.33 1.00
N ILE A 53 -7.45 12.92 1.05
CA ILE A 53 -8.52 12.36 1.89
C ILE A 53 -9.03 11.01 1.35
N LEU A 54 -9.06 10.82 0.04
CA LEU A 54 -9.43 9.53 -0.57
C LEU A 54 -8.42 8.44 -0.21
N ALA A 55 -7.13 8.73 -0.20
CA ALA A 55 -6.09 7.80 0.26
C ALA A 55 -6.25 7.46 1.75
N ALA A 56 -6.54 8.45 2.60
CA ALA A 56 -6.80 8.22 4.02
C ALA A 56 -8.05 7.33 4.23
N MET A 57 -9.15 7.61 3.53
CA MET A 57 -10.36 6.77 3.58
C MET A 57 -10.09 5.35 3.09
N LEU A 58 -9.36 5.18 1.97
CA LEU A 58 -9.00 3.86 1.46
C LEU A 58 -8.25 3.03 2.49
N GLY A 59 -7.24 3.62 3.13
CA GLY A 59 -6.45 2.94 4.16
C GLY A 59 -7.31 2.45 5.34
N GLU A 60 -8.30 3.21 5.76
CA GLU A 60 -9.25 2.79 6.81
C GLU A 60 -10.24 1.72 6.32
N ILE A 61 -10.75 1.85 5.08
CA ILE A 61 -11.64 0.84 4.47
C ILE A 61 -10.93 -0.51 4.35
N GLU A 62 -9.64 -0.52 4.03
CA GLU A 62 -8.85 -1.74 3.90
C GLU A 62 -8.68 -2.51 5.22
N THR A 63 -8.92 -1.88 6.38
CA THR A 63 -9.00 -2.58 7.68
C THR A 63 -10.29 -3.40 7.83
N LEU A 64 -11.29 -3.17 6.97
CA LEU A 64 -12.57 -3.89 6.97
C LEU A 64 -12.54 -5.15 6.08
N VAL A 65 -11.53 -5.30 5.22
CA VAL A 65 -11.42 -6.44 4.32
C VAL A 65 -11.23 -7.72 5.14
N GLY A 66 -12.07 -8.73 4.86
CA GLY A 66 -12.11 -9.98 5.62
C GLY A 66 -12.89 -9.93 6.94
N LYS A 67 -13.38 -8.75 7.36
CA LYS A 67 -14.27 -8.65 8.53
C LYS A 67 -15.69 -9.10 8.18
N SER A 68 -16.31 -9.80 9.12
CA SER A 68 -17.73 -10.15 9.05
C SER A 68 -18.58 -9.05 9.68
N PHE A 69 -19.68 -8.69 9.04
CA PHE A 69 -20.66 -7.75 9.57
C PHE A 69 -21.98 -8.47 9.88
N PRO A 70 -22.69 -8.10 10.96
CA PRO A 70 -23.99 -8.68 11.27
C PRO A 70 -25.03 -8.40 10.18
N SER A 71 -24.93 -7.24 9.52
CA SER A 71 -25.83 -6.84 8.43
C SER A 71 -25.16 -5.89 7.42
N LEU A 72 -25.79 -5.73 6.26
CA LEU A 72 -25.39 -4.72 5.27
C LEU A 72 -25.50 -3.30 5.83
N THR A 73 -26.49 -3.04 6.68
CA THR A 73 -26.69 -1.73 7.33
C THR A 73 -25.52 -1.41 8.26
N ASP A 74 -25.05 -2.37 9.06
CA ASP A 74 -23.90 -2.15 9.95
C ASP A 74 -22.63 -1.84 9.16
N CYS A 75 -22.38 -2.59 8.08
CA CYS A 75 -21.28 -2.32 7.16
C CYS A 75 -21.35 -0.91 6.56
N ARG A 76 -22.54 -0.50 6.11
CA ARG A 76 -22.80 0.85 5.58
C ARG A 76 -22.53 1.92 6.64
N THR A 77 -22.99 1.73 7.87
CA THR A 77 -22.73 2.64 8.98
C THR A 77 -21.23 2.78 9.26
N SER A 78 -20.48 1.68 9.28
CA SER A 78 -19.02 1.73 9.45
C SER A 78 -18.32 2.47 8.32
N LEU A 79 -18.68 2.23 7.06
CA LEU A 79 -18.10 2.94 5.91
C LEU A 79 -18.43 4.43 5.93
N ILE A 80 -19.66 4.83 6.25
CA ILE A 80 -20.03 6.24 6.42
C ILE A 80 -19.23 6.88 7.56
N GLN A 81 -19.01 6.15 8.66
CA GLN A 81 -18.19 6.65 9.75
C GLN A 81 -16.74 6.88 9.32
N ILE A 82 -16.15 5.95 8.57
CA ILE A 82 -14.83 6.14 7.95
C ILE A 82 -14.82 7.40 7.07
N GLY A 83 -15.84 7.56 6.22
CA GLY A 83 -16.00 8.76 5.39
C GLY A 83 -15.99 10.07 6.19
N ARG A 84 -16.48 10.06 7.43
CA ARG A 84 -16.51 11.23 8.33
C ARG A 84 -15.21 11.45 9.11
N SER A 85 -14.52 10.38 9.51
CA SER A 85 -13.42 10.48 10.48
C SER A 85 -12.02 10.13 9.96
N ALA A 86 -11.88 9.49 8.79
CA ALA A 86 -10.57 9.14 8.24
C ALA A 86 -9.70 10.38 8.07
N ASN A 87 -8.44 10.34 8.49
CA ASN A 87 -7.51 11.46 8.37
C ASN A 87 -6.08 10.93 8.22
N SER A 88 -5.18 11.80 7.77
CA SER A 88 -3.73 11.57 7.72
C SER A 88 -2.97 12.85 8.10
N SER A 89 -1.65 12.77 8.22
CA SER A 89 -0.78 13.95 8.40
C SER A 89 -0.94 15.02 7.32
N LEU A 90 -1.45 14.63 6.14
CA LEU A 90 -1.71 15.51 5.00
C LEU A 90 -3.12 16.11 4.98
N THR A 91 -4.03 15.65 5.84
CA THR A 91 -5.43 16.14 5.87
C THR A 91 -5.84 16.73 7.23
N ASP A 92 -4.96 16.67 8.22
CA ASP A 92 -5.23 17.19 9.57
C ASP A 92 -5.02 18.71 9.68
N ARG A 93 -4.42 19.35 8.67
CA ARG A 93 -4.14 20.79 8.65
C ARG A 93 -5.41 21.57 8.25
N LYS A 94 -5.83 22.49 9.11
CA LYS A 94 -7.11 23.23 8.98
C LYS A 94 -6.95 24.72 8.66
N ASP A 95 -5.73 25.14 8.36
CA ASP A 95 -5.43 26.57 8.27
C ASP A 95 -5.90 27.19 6.94
N ASN A 96 -6.14 26.37 5.91
CA ASN A 96 -6.64 26.81 4.60
C ASN A 96 -8.12 26.40 4.41
N LEU A 97 -8.98 27.40 4.15
CA LEU A 97 -10.42 27.21 3.97
C LEU A 97 -10.78 26.48 2.67
N ILE A 98 -10.01 26.67 1.60
CA ILE A 98 -10.24 26.00 0.30
C ILE A 98 -9.93 24.52 0.44
N GLU A 99 -8.79 24.19 1.05
CA GLU A 99 -8.41 22.81 1.36
C GLU A 99 -9.45 22.11 2.24
N SER A 100 -9.88 22.76 3.32
CA SER A 100 -10.91 22.23 4.22
C SER A 100 -12.23 21.96 3.49
N ALA A 101 -12.65 22.88 2.60
CA ALA A 101 -13.84 22.71 1.79
C ALA A 101 -13.70 21.58 0.77
N ALA A 102 -12.54 21.46 0.12
CA ALA A 102 -12.26 20.41 -0.85
C ALA A 102 -12.30 19.02 -0.20
N ILE A 103 -11.71 18.86 0.98
CA ILE A 103 -11.78 17.64 1.80
C ILE A 103 -13.23 17.31 2.15
N GLN A 104 -13.99 18.27 2.70
CA GLN A 104 -15.36 18.03 3.14
C GLN A 104 -16.28 17.62 1.97
N GLN A 105 -16.15 18.29 0.82
CA GLN A 105 -16.93 17.94 -0.37
C GLN A 105 -16.66 16.51 -0.85
N GLU A 106 -15.42 16.03 -0.76
CA GLU A 106 -15.09 14.66 -1.16
C GLU A 106 -15.63 13.63 -0.16
N ARG A 107 -15.60 13.93 1.15
CA ARG A 107 -16.28 13.12 2.17
C ARG A 107 -17.77 13.01 1.90
N ASP A 108 -18.43 14.13 1.61
CA ASP A 108 -19.87 14.18 1.37
C ASP A 108 -20.27 13.33 0.15
N LYS A 109 -19.49 13.40 -0.94
CA LYS A 109 -19.69 12.57 -2.14
C LYS A 109 -19.51 11.08 -1.82
N PHE A 110 -18.45 10.72 -1.10
CA PHE A 110 -18.21 9.33 -0.69
C PHE A 110 -19.36 8.81 0.18
N ILE A 111 -19.77 9.58 1.19
CA ILE A 111 -20.89 9.21 2.09
C ILE A 111 -22.18 9.04 1.28
N GLN A 112 -22.47 9.96 0.37
CA GLN A 112 -23.65 9.85 -0.50
C GLN A 112 -23.57 8.60 -1.38
N PHE A 113 -22.41 8.28 -1.96
CA PHE A 113 -22.21 7.07 -2.75
C PHE A 113 -22.50 5.81 -1.93
N ILE A 114 -21.93 5.71 -0.72
CA ILE A 114 -22.16 4.58 0.19
C ILE A 114 -23.62 4.50 0.63
N ASP A 115 -24.26 5.62 0.94
CA ASP A 115 -25.65 5.67 1.39
C ASP A 115 -26.65 5.29 0.29
N THR A 116 -26.30 5.56 -0.98
CA THR A 116 -27.17 5.30 -2.14
C THR A 116 -26.87 4.01 -2.88
N ALA A 117 -25.82 3.27 -2.51
CA ALA A 117 -25.49 1.98 -3.12
C ALA A 117 -26.64 0.98 -2.99
N THR A 118 -27.17 0.52 -4.13
CA THR A 118 -28.35 -0.36 -4.20
C THR A 118 -27.94 -1.84 -4.30
N PRO A 119 -28.83 -2.80 -3.95
CA PRO A 119 -28.55 -4.21 -4.12
C PRO A 119 -28.12 -4.59 -5.55
N GLU A 120 -28.70 -3.97 -6.57
CA GLU A 120 -28.39 -4.25 -7.98
C GLU A 120 -26.96 -3.83 -8.36
N ILE A 121 -26.43 -2.77 -7.73
CA ILE A 121 -25.02 -2.39 -7.89
C ILE A 121 -24.13 -3.45 -7.24
N LEU A 122 -24.45 -3.84 -6.00
CA LEU A 122 -23.67 -4.79 -5.21
C LEU A 122 -23.63 -6.20 -5.82
N GLU A 123 -24.71 -6.64 -6.46
CA GLU A 123 -24.76 -7.91 -7.18
C GLU A 123 -23.85 -7.95 -8.41
N LYS A 124 -23.55 -6.78 -8.99
CA LYS A 124 -22.70 -6.64 -10.19
C LYS A 124 -21.25 -6.30 -9.85
N THR A 125 -20.93 -6.10 -8.58
CA THR A 125 -19.58 -5.77 -8.14
C THR A 125 -18.61 -6.87 -8.56
N VAL A 126 -17.54 -6.45 -9.24
CA VAL A 126 -16.40 -7.32 -9.55
C VAL A 126 -15.41 -7.22 -8.39
N PRO A 127 -14.96 -8.35 -7.82
CA PRO A 127 -13.94 -8.35 -6.78
C PRO A 127 -12.68 -7.59 -7.20
N LEU A 128 -12.09 -6.85 -6.25
CA LEU A 128 -10.74 -6.30 -6.37
C LEU A 128 -9.72 -7.32 -5.86
N PRO A 129 -8.43 -7.20 -6.21
CA PRO A 129 -7.37 -7.94 -5.54
C PRO A 129 -7.46 -7.83 -4.01
N TYR A 130 -7.13 -8.93 -3.34
CA TYR A 130 -7.15 -8.97 -1.88
C TYR A 130 -6.08 -8.02 -1.35
N ARG A 131 -6.51 -7.10 -0.49
CA ARG A 131 -5.66 -6.14 0.20
C ARG A 131 -6.33 -5.78 1.53
N ARG A 132 -5.70 -6.15 2.64
CA ARG A 132 -6.21 -5.93 4.00
C ARG A 132 -5.15 -5.20 4.82
N ARG A 133 -5.45 -3.98 5.24
CA ARG A 133 -4.56 -3.24 6.14
C ARG A 133 -4.69 -3.81 7.56
N LEU A 134 -3.57 -4.07 8.21
CA LEU A 134 -3.56 -4.58 9.58
C LEU A 134 -3.91 -3.48 10.58
N GLU A 135 -4.55 -3.86 11.69
CA GLU A 135 -4.75 -2.96 12.83
C GLU A 135 -3.49 -2.88 13.71
N ASP A 136 -3.40 -1.88 14.60
CA ASP A 136 -2.16 -1.59 15.34
C ASP A 136 -1.67 -2.73 16.24
N ALA A 137 -2.59 -3.54 16.78
CA ALA A 137 -2.24 -4.74 17.53
C ALA A 137 -1.56 -5.79 16.63
N GLU A 138 -2.17 -6.09 15.47
CA GLU A 138 -1.60 -7.02 14.49
C GLU A 138 -0.27 -6.49 13.93
N LYS A 139 -0.15 -5.19 13.66
CA LYS A 139 1.11 -4.57 13.22
C LYS A 139 2.23 -4.77 14.23
N SER A 140 1.92 -4.58 15.51
CA SER A 140 2.91 -4.73 16.59
C SER A 140 3.44 -6.16 16.65
N ASP A 141 2.57 -7.16 16.48
CA ASP A 141 2.97 -8.57 16.41
C ASP A 141 3.88 -8.85 15.20
N VAL A 142 3.54 -8.30 14.03
CA VAL A 142 4.37 -8.41 12.81
C VAL A 142 5.75 -7.79 13.02
N TYR A 143 5.80 -6.55 13.56
CA TYR A 143 7.06 -5.86 13.81
C TYR A 143 7.96 -6.62 14.77
N GLN A 144 7.38 -7.20 15.83
CA GLN A 144 8.15 -7.99 16.77
C GLN A 144 8.83 -9.18 16.07
N VAL A 145 8.12 -9.88 15.19
CA VAL A 145 8.69 -11.01 14.44
C VAL A 145 9.74 -10.55 13.42
N LEU A 146 9.50 -9.45 12.71
CA LEU A 146 10.46 -8.88 11.78
C LEU A 146 11.76 -8.45 12.49
N LEU A 147 11.64 -7.83 13.65
CA LEU A 147 12.77 -7.44 14.48
C LEU A 147 13.53 -8.67 14.99
N GLU A 148 12.84 -9.66 15.56
CA GLU A 148 13.49 -10.86 16.11
C GLU A 148 14.20 -11.70 15.04
N ARG A 149 13.59 -11.85 13.86
CA ARG A 149 14.10 -12.75 12.83
C ARG A 149 15.08 -12.08 11.88
N TRP A 150 14.83 -10.82 11.53
CA TRP A 150 15.55 -10.10 10.49
C TRP A 150 16.25 -8.84 10.98
N ASN A 151 16.10 -8.50 12.27
CA ASN A 151 16.57 -7.24 12.84
C ASN A 151 16.05 -6.01 12.08
N TYR A 152 14.82 -6.11 11.56
CA TYR A 152 14.12 -5.01 10.89
C TYR A 152 13.19 -4.30 11.88
N ASP A 153 13.44 -3.03 12.14
CA ASP A 153 12.72 -2.20 13.11
C ASP A 153 11.71 -1.22 12.47
N GLY A 154 11.53 -1.29 11.15
CA GLY A 154 10.69 -0.37 10.39
C GLY A 154 11.44 0.78 9.73
N GLY A 155 12.75 0.92 9.97
CA GLY A 155 13.60 1.91 9.32
C GLY A 155 14.25 1.42 8.02
N TYR A 156 15.34 2.09 7.64
CA TYR A 156 16.24 1.59 6.60
C TYR A 156 16.82 0.25 7.01
N TRP A 157 16.93 -0.66 6.05
CA TRP A 157 17.49 -1.98 6.25
C TRP A 157 18.71 -2.21 5.35
N ASP A 158 19.18 -3.45 5.31
CA ASP A 158 20.25 -3.86 4.42
C ASP A 158 19.96 -3.50 2.95
N PRO A 159 20.94 -2.97 2.19
CA PRO A 159 22.37 -3.10 2.46
C PRO A 159 23.03 -1.86 3.07
N ILE A 160 22.26 -0.85 3.49
CA ILE A 160 22.82 0.42 3.98
C ILE A 160 23.58 0.18 5.29
N ASP A 161 22.89 -0.47 6.23
CA ASP A 161 23.45 -0.94 7.48
C ASP A 161 23.42 -2.46 7.47
N ASN A 162 24.54 -3.11 7.84
CA ASN A 162 24.61 -4.57 7.97
C ASN A 162 23.85 -5.03 9.21
N LEU A 163 22.53 -5.06 9.13
CA LEU A 163 21.62 -5.27 10.25
C LEU A 163 21.16 -6.72 10.35
N SER A 164 20.98 -7.38 9.22
CA SER A 164 20.45 -8.74 9.16
C SER A 164 21.32 -9.71 9.98
N PRO A 165 20.72 -10.51 10.88
CA PRO A 165 21.45 -11.52 11.65
C PRO A 165 21.79 -12.77 10.82
N VAL A 166 21.30 -12.84 9.58
CA VAL A 166 21.45 -13.96 8.67
C VAL A 166 21.98 -13.50 7.31
N GLU A 167 22.41 -14.47 6.50
CA GLU A 167 22.85 -14.19 5.14
C GLU A 167 21.74 -13.47 4.35
N ILE A 168 22.16 -12.47 3.59
CA ILE A 168 21.36 -11.76 2.60
C ILE A 168 22.11 -11.75 1.27
N VAL A 169 21.42 -11.35 0.22
CA VAL A 169 22.04 -10.93 -1.03
C VAL A 169 21.29 -9.70 -1.51
N TYR A 170 22.01 -8.68 -1.96
CA TYR A 170 21.39 -7.53 -2.59
C TYR A 170 21.95 -7.27 -4.00
N LEU A 171 21.15 -6.61 -4.82
CA LEU A 171 21.51 -6.22 -6.17
C LEU A 171 20.89 -4.87 -6.54
N ALA A 172 21.54 -4.16 -7.45
CA ALA A 172 20.96 -2.97 -8.05
C ALA A 172 19.70 -3.34 -8.86
N LYS A 173 18.60 -2.61 -8.67
CA LYS A 173 17.33 -2.79 -9.38
C LYS A 173 17.52 -2.74 -10.90
N ALA A 174 18.44 -1.90 -11.38
CA ALA A 174 18.80 -1.79 -12.80
C ALA A 174 19.45 -3.06 -13.39
N ALA A 175 19.98 -3.96 -12.55
CA ALA A 175 20.57 -5.23 -12.97
C ALA A 175 19.53 -6.36 -13.13
N ILE A 176 18.29 -6.15 -12.64
CA ILE A 176 17.18 -7.10 -12.73
C ILE A 176 16.51 -6.93 -14.09
N THR A 177 16.65 -7.92 -14.97
CA THR A 177 15.93 -7.90 -16.25
C THR A 177 14.45 -8.22 -16.06
N SER A 178 13.61 -7.95 -17.07
CA SER A 178 12.20 -8.33 -17.02
C SER A 178 12.00 -9.85 -16.86
N ALA A 179 12.91 -10.67 -17.40
CA ALA A 179 12.88 -12.12 -17.25
C ALA A 179 13.24 -12.54 -15.81
N ASP A 180 14.22 -11.88 -15.19
CA ASP A 180 14.58 -12.10 -13.79
C ASP A 180 13.42 -11.73 -12.86
N LEU A 181 12.82 -10.55 -13.07
CA LEU A 181 11.65 -10.11 -12.31
C LEU A 181 10.49 -11.10 -12.44
N GLN A 182 10.18 -11.54 -13.66
CA GLN A 182 9.12 -12.54 -13.89
C GLN A 182 9.41 -13.85 -13.13
N ALA A 183 10.66 -14.32 -13.13
CA ALA A 183 11.06 -15.51 -12.41
C ALA A 183 10.94 -15.34 -10.89
N ILE A 184 11.39 -14.20 -10.34
CA ILE A 184 11.28 -13.85 -8.92
C ILE A 184 9.81 -13.75 -8.49
N THR A 185 8.98 -13.02 -9.23
CA THR A 185 7.53 -12.93 -8.96
C THR A 185 6.87 -14.31 -9.04
N GLY A 186 7.27 -15.15 -10.00
CA GLY A 186 6.78 -16.53 -10.10
C GLY A 186 7.17 -17.40 -8.91
N PHE A 187 8.41 -17.28 -8.43
CA PHE A 187 8.85 -17.94 -7.20
C PHE A 187 8.00 -17.50 -6.00
N ILE A 188 7.90 -16.19 -5.75
CA ILE A 188 7.15 -15.63 -4.61
C ILE A 188 5.67 -16.04 -4.66
N SER A 189 5.04 -15.94 -5.84
CA SER A 189 3.63 -16.32 -6.03
C SER A 189 3.38 -17.82 -5.82
N SER A 190 4.41 -18.66 -5.97
CA SER A 190 4.31 -20.10 -5.69
C SER A 190 4.43 -20.45 -4.20
N GLN A 191 5.01 -19.55 -3.38
CA GLN A 191 5.20 -19.79 -1.94
C GLN A 191 3.94 -19.50 -1.12
N ALA A 192 3.19 -18.46 -1.46
CA ALA A 192 2.00 -18.06 -0.73
C ALA A 192 0.96 -17.38 -1.62
N ALA A 193 -0.31 -17.53 -1.27
CA ALA A 193 -1.40 -16.80 -1.91
C ALA A 193 -1.41 -15.32 -1.51
N HIS A 194 -1.03 -15.02 -0.26
CA HIS A 194 -0.96 -13.66 0.28
C HIS A 194 0.40 -13.38 0.90
N LEU A 195 0.81 -12.12 0.86
CA LEU A 195 2.06 -11.59 1.39
C LEU A 195 1.78 -10.47 2.39
N LEU A 196 2.74 -10.16 3.24
CA LEU A 196 2.77 -8.93 4.02
C LEU A 196 3.66 -7.92 3.31
N GLU A 197 3.12 -6.73 3.06
CA GLU A 197 3.78 -5.53 2.56
C GLU A 197 3.89 -4.52 3.70
N THR A 198 5.11 -4.10 4.04
CA THR A 198 5.37 -3.05 5.03
C THR A 198 6.03 -1.85 4.35
N THR A 199 5.43 -0.66 4.44
CA THR A 199 5.96 0.58 3.86
C THR A 199 6.77 1.39 4.86
N GLU A 200 7.51 2.40 4.38
CA GLU A 200 8.29 3.36 5.19
C GLU A 200 7.45 4.06 6.27
N GLU A 201 6.18 4.35 5.98
CA GLU A 201 5.25 4.97 6.94
C GLU A 201 4.74 3.99 8.01
N GLY A 202 5.28 2.78 8.03
CA GLY A 202 4.92 1.69 8.93
C GLY A 202 3.52 1.12 8.68
N ILE A 203 3.04 1.22 7.44
CA ILE A 203 1.79 0.61 7.03
C ILE A 203 2.06 -0.84 6.68
N ILE A 204 1.44 -1.76 7.42
CA ILE A 204 1.47 -3.19 7.10
C ILE A 204 0.15 -3.60 6.45
N THR A 205 0.26 -4.18 5.26
CA THR A 205 -0.86 -4.61 4.45
C THR A 205 -0.67 -6.05 4.02
N GLU A 206 -1.69 -6.88 4.21
CA GLU A 206 -1.74 -8.19 3.59
C GLU A 206 -2.25 -8.06 2.16
N ILE A 207 -1.46 -8.44 1.16
CA ILE A 207 -1.75 -8.30 -0.27
C ILE A 207 -1.84 -9.66 -0.97
N SER A 208 -2.47 -9.71 -2.14
CA SER A 208 -2.38 -10.89 -3.02
C SER A 208 -0.95 -11.04 -3.53
N SER A 209 -0.43 -12.25 -3.67
CA SER A 209 0.93 -12.44 -4.20
C SER A 209 1.08 -11.96 -5.65
N GLY A 210 -0.02 -11.91 -6.42
CA GLY A 210 -0.06 -11.30 -7.73
C GLY A 210 0.15 -9.77 -7.74
N ASP A 211 0.01 -9.11 -6.60
CA ASP A 211 0.27 -7.67 -6.44
C ASP A 211 1.74 -7.37 -6.07
N PHE A 212 2.58 -8.40 -5.93
CA PHE A 212 4.01 -8.20 -5.66
C PHE A 212 4.71 -7.48 -6.83
N HIS A 213 5.47 -6.43 -6.51
CA HIS A 213 6.31 -5.72 -7.47
C HIS A 213 7.57 -5.14 -6.82
N LEU A 214 8.59 -4.86 -7.63
CA LEU A 214 9.81 -4.18 -7.20
C LEU A 214 9.77 -2.67 -7.51
N ASP A 215 8.66 -2.17 -8.05
CA ASP A 215 8.48 -0.74 -8.34
C ASP A 215 7.88 0.04 -7.16
N CYS A 216 8.57 -0.05 -6.04
CA CYS A 216 8.26 0.62 -4.78
C CYS A 216 9.55 1.17 -4.17
N TYR A 217 9.42 1.89 -3.06
CA TYR A 217 10.53 2.44 -2.31
C TYR A 217 10.31 2.15 -0.83
N GLU A 218 11.39 1.84 -0.12
CA GLU A 218 11.39 1.58 1.32
C GLU A 218 10.27 0.62 1.72
N THR A 219 10.18 -0.50 1.00
CA THR A 219 9.11 -1.49 1.16
C THR A 219 9.67 -2.86 1.42
N VAL A 220 9.14 -3.52 2.45
CA VAL A 220 9.42 -4.91 2.80
C VAL A 220 8.26 -5.80 2.36
N PHE A 221 8.58 -6.92 1.73
CA PHE A 221 7.67 -8.02 1.46
C PHE A 221 8.13 -9.28 2.19
N CYS A 222 7.21 -9.99 2.82
CA CYS A 222 7.46 -11.33 3.36
C CYS A 222 6.21 -12.21 3.28
N ASP A 223 6.37 -13.52 3.43
CA ASP A 223 5.25 -14.43 3.61
C ASP A 223 4.73 -14.42 5.05
N ARG A 224 3.57 -15.03 5.29
CA ARG A 224 2.94 -15.08 6.62
C ARG A 224 3.74 -15.87 7.66
N ASN A 225 4.66 -16.75 7.26
CA ASN A 225 5.54 -17.48 8.17
C ASN A 225 6.89 -16.79 8.35
N TYR A 226 7.09 -15.64 7.69
CA TYR A 226 8.31 -14.85 7.71
C TYR A 226 9.54 -15.66 7.30
N GLU A 227 9.40 -16.65 6.42
CA GLU A 227 10.48 -17.54 5.98
C GLU A 227 11.47 -16.87 5.04
N TRP A 228 11.00 -15.85 4.32
CA TRP A 228 11.82 -15.02 3.46
C TRP A 228 11.43 -13.55 3.59
N LEU A 229 12.33 -12.69 3.13
CA LEU A 229 12.11 -11.25 3.09
C LEU A 229 12.69 -10.67 1.80
N VAL A 230 11.96 -9.76 1.18
CA VAL A 230 12.44 -8.91 0.08
C VAL A 230 12.31 -7.47 0.54
N TYR A 231 13.38 -6.71 0.49
CA TYR A 231 13.35 -5.28 0.78
C TYR A 231 13.78 -4.49 -0.44
N VAL A 232 12.99 -3.46 -0.77
CA VAL A 232 13.23 -2.57 -1.90
C VAL A 232 13.57 -1.20 -1.34
N SER A 233 14.80 -0.72 -1.55
CA SER A 233 15.27 0.55 -1.01
C SER A 233 15.06 1.72 -2.00
N HIS A 234 14.96 2.93 -1.48
CA HIS A 234 15.03 4.17 -2.26
C HIS A 234 16.35 4.31 -3.04
N GLU A 235 17.42 3.66 -2.58
CA GLU A 235 18.74 3.63 -3.23
C GLU A 235 18.80 2.71 -4.47
N SER A 236 17.64 2.32 -5.00
CA SER A 236 17.51 1.48 -6.19
C SER A 236 18.21 0.13 -6.05
N THR A 237 18.17 -0.46 -4.85
CA THR A 237 18.62 -1.82 -4.55
C THR A 237 17.45 -2.69 -4.11
N VAL A 238 17.61 -4.00 -4.30
CA VAL A 238 16.68 -5.02 -3.83
C VAL A 238 17.49 -6.04 -3.04
N THR A 239 17.12 -6.22 -1.77
CA THR A 239 17.74 -7.16 -0.84
C THR A 239 16.82 -8.36 -0.66
N PHE A 240 17.41 -9.55 -0.69
CA PHE A 240 16.74 -10.83 -0.55
C PHE A 240 17.30 -11.55 0.68
N ALA A 241 16.42 -12.18 1.44
CA ALA A 241 16.76 -12.97 2.62
C ALA A 241 15.88 -14.22 2.73
N GLY A 242 16.39 -15.25 3.42
CA GLY A 242 15.72 -16.55 3.59
C GLY A 242 16.26 -17.63 2.67
N GLU A 243 16.51 -18.81 3.23
CA GLU A 243 17.30 -19.88 2.60
C GLU A 243 16.79 -20.28 1.20
N ALA A 244 15.50 -20.56 1.06
CA ALA A 244 14.91 -20.98 -0.20
C ALA A 244 14.97 -19.87 -1.27
N LEU A 245 14.66 -18.63 -0.88
CA LEU A 245 14.69 -17.48 -1.78
C LEU A 245 16.12 -17.14 -2.21
N LEU A 246 17.08 -17.18 -1.29
CA LEU A 246 18.49 -16.97 -1.59
C LEU A 246 19.04 -18.04 -2.53
N GLY A 247 18.71 -19.32 -2.28
CA GLY A 247 19.09 -20.42 -3.18
C GLY A 247 18.54 -20.21 -4.59
N PHE A 248 17.28 -19.79 -4.71
CA PHE A 248 16.65 -19.45 -5.98
C PHE A 248 17.34 -18.26 -6.68
N VAL A 249 17.57 -17.15 -5.98
CA VAL A 249 18.20 -15.94 -6.55
C VAL A 249 19.63 -16.24 -7.00
N LYS A 250 20.43 -16.92 -6.17
CA LYS A 250 21.80 -17.31 -6.53
C LYS A 250 21.82 -18.21 -7.77
N HIS A 251 20.87 -19.13 -7.90
CA HIS A 251 20.74 -19.97 -9.09
C HIS A 251 20.31 -19.17 -10.34
N LEU A 252 19.33 -18.27 -10.20
CA LEU A 252 18.84 -17.41 -11.28
C LEU A 252 19.95 -16.49 -11.84
N PHE A 253 20.88 -16.08 -10.98
CA PHE A 253 22.02 -15.25 -11.33
C PHE A 253 23.32 -16.04 -11.52
N ALA A 254 23.26 -17.38 -11.68
CA ALA A 254 24.43 -18.17 -12.03
C ALA A 254 25.05 -17.69 -13.37
N GLY A 255 26.37 -17.49 -13.38
CA GLY A 255 27.11 -16.84 -14.47
C GLY A 255 27.05 -15.30 -14.47
N ARG A 256 26.34 -14.68 -13.53
CA ARG A 256 26.26 -13.24 -13.27
C ARG A 256 26.50 -12.92 -11.78
N GLU A 257 27.28 -13.75 -11.10
CA GLU A 257 27.49 -13.68 -9.64
C GLU A 257 28.12 -12.35 -9.21
N ASN A 258 28.86 -11.68 -10.09
CA ASN A 258 29.44 -10.36 -9.83
C ASN A 258 28.40 -9.25 -9.64
N LEU A 259 27.11 -9.51 -9.92
CA LEU A 259 26.00 -8.60 -9.66
C LEU A 259 25.41 -8.78 -8.25
N LEU A 260 25.74 -9.89 -7.58
CA LEU A 260 25.28 -10.22 -6.24
C LEU A 260 26.27 -9.66 -5.23
N TYR A 261 25.80 -8.79 -4.36
CA TYR A 261 26.57 -8.29 -3.24
C TYR A 261 26.16 -9.05 -1.96
N PRO A 262 27.15 -9.49 -1.15
CA PRO A 262 26.88 -10.17 0.11
C PRO A 262 26.40 -9.22 1.21
#